data_AF-A0A2D6KER5-F1
#
_entry.id   AF-A0A2D6KER5-F1
#
_cell.length_a   1.000
_cell.length_b   1.000
_cell.length_c   1.000
_cell.angle_alpha   90.00
_cell.angle_beta   90.00
_cell.angle_gamma   90.00
#
_symmetry.space_group_name_H-M   'P 1'
#
loop_
_entity.id
_entity.type
_entity.pdbx_description
1 polymer ?
#
loop_
_entity_poly.entity_id
_entity_poly.type
_entity_poly.pdbx_seq_one_letter_code
_entity_poly.pdbx_strand_id
1 'polypeptide(L)' 'MAILKNNDIVKMSENERNEKIKDLKTELIKEKVNLSKGGKMKVKEIKRTIARLLTFNRINKSVEEK' A
#
# COMPACT_ATOMS: atom_id res chain seq x y z
N MET A 1 -9.83 -6.57 5.74
CA MET A 1 -9.69 -5.16 6.14
C MET A 1 -8.74 -4.45 5.16
N ALA A 2 -8.66 -3.12 5.21
CA ALA A 2 -7.56 -2.38 4.59
C ALA A 2 -6.82 -1.67 5.72
N ILE A 3 -5.48 -1.73 5.68
CA ILE A 3 -4.62 -1.14 6.73
C ILE A 3 -4.74 0.38 6.70
N LEU A 4 -5.00 0.97 5.53
CA LEU A 4 -5.26 2.40 5.34
C LEU A 4 -6.70 2.64 4.85
N LYS A 5 -7.35 3.69 5.36
CA LYS A 5 -8.62 4.18 4.81
C LYS A 5 -8.36 5.12 3.64
N ASN A 6 -9.33 5.22 2.73
CA ASN A 6 -9.22 6.13 1.58
C ASN A 6 -8.99 7.59 2.01
N ASN A 7 -9.65 8.05 3.07
CA ASN A 7 -9.51 9.42 3.57
C ASN A 7 -8.08 9.74 4.01
N ASP A 8 -7.32 8.74 4.46
CA ASP A 8 -5.92 8.92 4.85
C ASP A 8 -5.03 9.01 3.61
N ILE A 9 -5.30 8.20 2.58
CA ILE A 9 -4.59 8.22 1.29
C ILE A 9 -4.72 9.59 0.60
N VAL A 10 -5.91 10.18 0.64
CA VAL A 10 -6.19 11.49 0.01
C VAL A 10 -5.42 12.63 0.68
N LYS A 11 -5.18 12.54 1.99
CA LYS A 11 -4.46 13.56 2.75
C LYS A 11 -2.94 13.48 2.58
N MET A 12 -2.41 12.34 2.11
CA MET A 12 -0.98 12.15 1.90
C MET A 12 -0.52 12.80 0.59
N SER A 13 0.62 13.47 0.63
CA SER A 13 1.37 13.92 -0.56
C SER A 13 1.88 12.74 -1.39
N GLU A 14 2.25 12.97 -2.65
CA GLU A 14 2.78 11.90 -3.51
C GLU A 14 4.04 11.23 -2.92
N ASN A 15 4.94 12.03 -2.34
CA ASN A 15 6.15 11.55 -1.69
C ASN A 15 5.83 10.64 -0.50
N GLU A 16 4.92 11.07 0.38
CA GLU A 16 4.49 10.25 1.53
C GLU A 16 3.84 8.94 1.09
N ARG A 17 3.02 8.97 0.03
CA ARG A 17 2.42 7.76 -0.55
C ARG A 17 3.50 6.81 -1.09
N ASN A 18 4.51 7.35 -1.76
CA ASN A 18 5.62 6.57 -2.33
C ASN A 18 6.51 5.95 -1.25
N GLU A 19 6.81 6.69 -0.18
CA GLU A 19 7.51 6.16 1.00
C GLU A 19 6.69 5.05 1.66
N LYS A 20 5.38 5.27 1.87
CA LYS A 20 4.51 4.27 2.46
C LYS A 20 4.43 2.99 1.63
N ILE A 21 4.46 3.08 0.30
CA ILE A 21 4.54 1.92 -0.58
C ILE A 21 5.84 1.13 -0.35
N LYS A 22 6.98 1.81 -0.17
CA LYS A 22 8.27 1.14 0.11
C LYS A 22 8.24 0.41 1.46
N ASP A 23 7.69 1.05 2.49
CA ASP A 23 7.54 0.44 3.81
C ASP A 23 6.66 -0.81 3.75
N LEU A 24 5.49 -0.70 3.13
CA LEU A 24 4.54 -1.82 2.98
C LEU A 24 5.13 -2.97 2.15
N LYS A 25 5.98 -2.68 1.16
CA LYS A 25 6.70 -3.73 0.41
C LYS A 25 7.70 -4.47 1.30
N THR A 26 8.40 -3.76 2.17
CA THR A 26 9.35 -4.37 3.12
C THR A 26 8.62 -5.24 4.15
N GLU A 27 7.49 -4.74 4.67
CA GLU A 27 6.62 -5.50 5.57
C GLU A 27 6.04 -6.74 4.87
N LEU A 28 5.63 -6.62 3.60
CA LEU A 28 5.14 -7.74 2.81
C LEU A 28 6.18 -8.87 2.69
N ILE A 29 7.46 -8.54 2.55
CA ILE A 29 8.54 -9.53 2.47
C ILE A 29 8.66 -10.26 3.80
N LYS A 30 8.70 -9.53 4.93
CA LYS A 30 8.75 -10.12 6.27
C LYS A 30 7.56 -11.04 6.52
N GLU A 31 6.36 -10.59 6.18
CA GLU A 31 5.13 -11.37 6.37
C GLU A 31 5.07 -12.60 5.46
N LYS A 32 5.62 -12.56 4.24
CA LYS A 32 5.75 -13.75 3.39
C LYS A 32 6.66 -14.81 4.01
N VAL A 33 7.76 -14.39 4.63
CA VAL A 33 8.68 -15.28 5.36
C VAL A 33 8.02 -15.84 6.63
N ASN A 34 7.17 -15.07 7.30
CA ASN A 34 6.39 -15.55 8.45
C ASN A 34 5.24 -16.48 8.04
N LEU A 35 4.64 -16.26 6.87
CA LEU A 35 3.56 -17.09 6.34
C LEU A 35 4.03 -18.51 6.07
N SER A 36 5.24 -18.70 5.54
CA SER A 36 5.80 -20.05 5.30
C SER A 36 6.00 -20.84 6.60
N LYS A 37 6.01 -20.18 7.76
CA LYS A 37 6.09 -20.77 9.10
C LYS A 37 4.71 -20.97 9.76
N GLY A 38 3.61 -20.84 9.01
CA GLY A 38 2.24 -20.99 9.53
C GLY A 38 1.65 -19.73 10.19
N GLY A 39 2.25 -18.56 9.99
CA GLY A 39 1.77 -17.28 10.53
C GLY A 39 0.47 -16.75 9.89
N LYS A 40 -0.19 -15.80 10.56
CA LYS A 40 -1.49 -15.20 10.14
C LYS A 40 -1.41 -14.50 8.77
N MET A 41 -2.54 -14.50 8.04
CA MET A 41 -2.68 -14.01 6.66
C MET A 41 -2.74 -12.47 6.50
N LYS A 42 -1.73 -11.73 6.98
CA LYS A 42 -1.63 -10.26 6.75
C LYS A 42 -1.22 -9.88 5.33
N VAL A 43 -0.60 -10.82 4.61
CA VAL A 43 -0.12 -10.66 3.22
C VAL A 43 -1.21 -10.12 2.28
N LYS A 44 -2.46 -10.59 2.43
CA LYS A 44 -3.58 -10.16 1.58
C LYS A 44 -3.93 -8.69 1.79
N GLU A 45 -3.87 -8.22 3.03
CA GLU A 45 -4.25 -6.86 3.43
C GLU A 45 -3.18 -5.85 3.03
N ILE A 46 -1.89 -6.23 3.19
CA ILE A 46 -0.76 -5.43 2.74
C ILE A 46 -0.81 -5.27 1.22
N LYS A 47 -1.00 -6.36 0.46
CA LYS A 47 -1.14 -6.30 -1.00
C LYS A 47 -2.29 -5.39 -1.45
N ARG A 48 -3.46 -5.50 -0.79
CA ARG A 48 -4.61 -4.63 -1.07
C ARG A 48 -4.30 -3.15 -0.79
N THR A 49 -3.58 -2.87 0.29
CA THR A 49 -3.21 -1.49 0.66
C THR A 49 -2.25 -0.89 -0.36
N ILE A 50 -1.22 -1.64 -0.78
CA ILE A 50 -0.30 -1.23 -1.85
C ILE A 50 -1.06 -0.96 -3.16
N ALA A 51 -1.98 -1.85 -3.55
CA ALA A 51 -2.76 -1.68 -4.78
C ALA A 51 -3.62 -0.40 -4.76
N ARG A 52 -4.21 -0.04 -3.62
CA ARG A 52 -5.00 1.19 -3.46
C ARG A 52 -4.12 2.44 -3.58
N LEU A 53 -2.96 2.45 -2.94
CA LEU A 53 -2.00 3.57 -3.04
C LEU A 53 -1.53 3.77 -4.49
N LEU A 54 -1.16 2.69 -5.18
CA LEU A 54 -0.75 2.74 -6.59
C LEU A 54 -1.87 3.22 -7.51
N THR A 55 -3.11 2.76 -7.27
CA THR A 55 -4.27 3.19 -8.04
C THR A 55 -4.53 4.68 -7.85
N PHE A 56 -4.45 5.17 -6.61
CA PHE A 56 -4.62 6.59 -6.30
C PHE A 56 -3.56 7.46 -6.98
N ASN A 57 -2.29 7.06 -6.90
CA ASN A 57 -1.20 7.77 -7.59
C ASN A 57 -1.44 7.82 -9.11
N ARG A 58 -1.86 6.71 -9.72
CA ARG A 58 -2.14 6.66 -11.16
C ARG A 58 -3.29 7.58 -11.56
N ILE A 59 -4.37 7.60 -10.78
CA ILE A 59 -5.53 8.46 -11.04
C ILE A 59 -5.13 9.94 -10.94
N ASN A 60 -4.45 10.35 -9.86
CA ASN A 60 -4.04 11.75 -9.69
C ASN A 60 -3.06 12.21 -10.79
N LYS A 61 -2.09 11.37 -11.16
CA LYS A 61 -1.15 11.69 -12.23
C LYS A 61 -1.82 11.94 -13.58
N SER A 62 -2.90 11.19 -13.89
CA SER A 62 -3.68 11.41 -15.11
C SER A 62 -4.51 12.71 -15.11
N VAL A 63 -4.66 13.36 -13.95
CA VAL A 63 -5.32 14.67 -13.80
C VAL A 63 -4.31 15.82 -13.94
N GLU A 64 -3.06 15.64 -13.51
CA GLU A 64 -1.99 16.65 -13.67
C GLU A 64 -1.43 16.74 -15.09
N GLU A 65 -1.52 15.67 -15.89
CA GLU A 65 -1.05 15.65 -17.29
C GLU A 65 -2.11 16.14 -18.32
N LYS A 66 -3.27 16.65 -17.86
CA LYS A 66 -4.35 17.20 -18.69
C LYS A 66 -4.52 18.70 -18.48
#